data_AF-A0A1G1E1Z0-F1
#
_entry.id   AF-A0A1G1E1Z0-F1
#
_cell.length_a   1.000
_cell.length_b   1.000
_cell.length_c   1.000
_cell.angle_alpha   90.00
_cell.angle_beta   90.00
_cell.angle_gamma   90.00
#
_symmetry.space_group_name_H-M   'P 1'
#
loop_
_entity.id
_entity.type
_entity.pdbx_description
1 polymer ?
#
loop_
_entity_poly.entity_id
_entity_poly.type
_entity_poly.pdbx_seq_one_letter_code
_entity_poly.pdbx_strand_id
1 'polypeptide(L)'
;MLKVFHLRRFYLIPFYLIILITFFSINTFAGEVEKISWNTILPENSNISQQQQRVVNSLEVTLLELESVIDRSIKEGSISYDEDFNVNGNVAIVYDYFMYRIYELMRVDRKIKEELYIQENTIKEGYASIDEIRQYYNLKNDYEKKITPFFSSLDKFKRVVLVNDIQSEIKNLKSSIGELRYALNLYSSYRIAGLTQ
;
A
#
# COMPACT_ATOMS: atom_id res chain seq x y z
N MET A 1 20.99 -51.87 1.93
CA MET A 1 20.95 -50.58 1.22
C MET A 1 19.55 -50.03 0.93
N LEU A 2 18.50 -50.85 0.71
CA LEU A 2 17.15 -50.35 0.40
C LEU A 2 16.50 -49.48 1.50
N LYS A 3 16.73 -49.78 2.79
CA LYS A 3 16.10 -49.03 3.92
C LYS A 3 16.55 -47.57 4.01
N VAL A 4 17.81 -47.26 3.67
CA VAL A 4 18.36 -45.89 3.71
C VAL A 4 17.83 -45.03 2.56
N PHE A 5 17.61 -45.63 1.38
CA PHE A 5 17.02 -44.95 0.23
C PHE A 5 15.55 -44.59 0.44
N HIS A 6 14.78 -45.47 1.10
CA HIS A 6 13.39 -45.19 1.44
C HIS A 6 13.26 -44.13 2.54
N LEU A 7 14.11 -44.14 3.57
CA LEU A 7 14.14 -43.06 4.58
C LEU A 7 14.43 -41.70 3.94
N ARG A 8 15.44 -41.59 3.07
CA ARG A 8 15.76 -40.33 2.37
C ARG A 8 14.59 -39.79 1.56
N ARG A 9 13.88 -40.64 0.80
CA ARG A 9 12.66 -40.23 0.08
C ARG A 9 11.52 -39.84 1.03
N PHE A 10 11.36 -40.54 2.15
CA PHE A 10 10.32 -40.25 3.15
C PHE A 10 10.50 -38.89 3.84
N TYR A 11 11.72 -38.38 4.00
CA TYR A 11 11.98 -37.05 4.56
C TYR A 11 12.01 -35.95 3.49
N LEU A 12 12.40 -36.27 2.25
CA LEU A 12 12.41 -35.31 1.14
C LEU A 12 10.99 -34.90 0.72
N ILE A 13 10.03 -35.84 0.70
CA ILE A 13 8.65 -35.55 0.32
C ILE A 13 7.98 -34.50 1.25
N PRO A 14 7.97 -34.64 2.59
CA PRO A 14 7.42 -33.64 3.48
C PRO A 14 8.24 -32.34 3.46
N PHE A 15 9.56 -32.38 3.26
CA PHE A 15 10.39 -31.18 3.12
C PHE A 15 10.04 -30.37 1.87
N TYR A 16 9.86 -31.02 0.71
CA TYR A 16 9.41 -30.36 -0.50
C TYR A 16 7.96 -29.88 -0.39
N LEU A 17 7.08 -30.61 0.31
CA LEU A 17 5.71 -30.17 0.61
C LEU A 17 5.70 -28.92 1.47
N ILE A 18 6.56 -28.83 2.50
CA ILE A 18 6.71 -27.62 3.32
C ILE A 18 7.22 -26.47 2.46
N ILE A 19 8.26 -26.68 1.65
CA ILE A 19 8.76 -25.63 0.74
C ILE A 19 7.68 -25.18 -0.24
N LEU A 20 6.88 -26.11 -0.78
CA LEU A 20 5.81 -25.80 -1.72
C LEU A 20 4.68 -25.04 -1.04
N ILE A 21 4.27 -25.43 0.17
CA ILE A 21 3.26 -24.73 0.98
C ILE A 21 3.77 -23.33 1.34
N THR A 22 5.02 -23.19 1.80
CA THR A 22 5.59 -21.88 2.13
C THR A 22 5.70 -21.00 0.88
N PHE A 23 6.13 -21.56 -0.25
CA PHE A 23 6.20 -20.85 -1.53
C PHE A 23 4.82 -20.43 -2.03
N PHE A 24 3.79 -21.29 -1.89
CA PHE A 24 2.43 -20.93 -2.20
C PHE A 24 1.93 -19.85 -1.23
N SER A 25 2.02 -20.00 0.08
CA SER A 25 1.55 -19.00 1.06
C SER A 25 2.19 -17.62 0.88
N ILE A 26 3.49 -17.55 0.56
CA ILE A 26 4.19 -16.28 0.29
C ILE A 26 3.74 -15.66 -1.05
N ASN A 27 3.46 -16.49 -2.07
CA ASN A 27 3.06 -16.02 -3.40
C ASN A 27 1.53 -15.89 -3.61
N THR A 28 0.69 -16.55 -2.80
CA THR A 28 -0.78 -16.43 -2.87
C THR A 28 -1.24 -15.19 -2.12
N PHE A 29 -0.64 -14.81 -1.00
CA PHE A 29 -0.98 -13.54 -0.36
C PHE A 29 -0.54 -12.32 -1.20
N ALA A 30 0.62 -12.40 -1.86
CA ALA A 30 1.06 -11.35 -2.79
C ALA A 30 0.34 -11.39 -4.15
N GLY A 31 0.03 -12.58 -4.67
CA GLY A 31 -0.49 -12.79 -6.04
C GLY A 31 -2.01 -12.98 -6.18
N GLU A 32 -2.73 -13.39 -5.14
CA GLU A 32 -4.21 -13.42 -5.15
C GLU A 32 -4.80 -12.04 -4.92
N VAL A 33 -4.08 -11.15 -4.21
CA VAL A 33 -4.31 -9.69 -4.21
C VAL A 33 -3.86 -9.02 -5.52
N GLU A 34 -3.37 -9.78 -6.50
CA GLU A 34 -3.23 -9.34 -7.89
C GLU A 34 -4.33 -9.90 -8.83
N LYS A 35 -5.05 -10.98 -8.45
CA LYS A 35 -5.96 -11.72 -9.35
C LYS A 35 -7.46 -11.47 -9.20
N ILE A 36 -7.93 -10.75 -8.18
CA ILE A 36 -9.33 -10.29 -8.17
C ILE A 36 -9.50 -9.36 -9.38
N SER A 37 -10.53 -9.50 -10.22
CA SER A 37 -10.73 -8.54 -11.31
C SER A 37 -11.09 -7.16 -10.72
N TRP A 38 -10.08 -6.31 -10.51
CA TRP A 38 -10.08 -5.09 -9.69
C TRP A 38 -10.98 -3.94 -10.19
N ASN A 39 -11.81 -4.20 -11.20
CA ASN A 39 -12.83 -3.29 -11.72
C ASN A 39 -14.14 -3.28 -10.90
N THR A 40 -14.36 -4.23 -9.99
CA THR A 40 -15.69 -4.43 -9.36
C THR A 40 -15.88 -3.83 -7.96
N ILE A 41 -14.86 -3.22 -7.33
CA ILE A 41 -14.95 -2.72 -5.95
C ILE A 41 -14.92 -1.18 -5.88
N LEU A 42 -15.32 -0.46 -6.93
CA LEU A 42 -15.63 0.97 -6.81
C LEU A 42 -16.89 1.29 -7.62
N PRO A 43 -17.88 2.00 -7.04
CA PRO A 43 -18.85 2.68 -7.87
C PRO A 43 -18.10 3.75 -8.68
N GLU A 44 -18.13 3.62 -10.02
CA GLU A 44 -17.49 4.50 -11.01
C GLU A 44 -17.85 5.99 -10.85
N ASN A 45 -18.80 6.33 -9.99
CA ASN A 45 -19.40 7.66 -9.85
C ASN A 45 -19.02 8.42 -8.57
N SER A 46 -18.01 7.97 -7.80
CA SER A 46 -17.65 8.66 -6.55
C SER A 46 -16.53 9.70 -6.74
N ASN A 47 -16.72 10.90 -6.20
CA ASN A 47 -15.80 12.03 -6.31
C ASN A 47 -14.40 11.63 -5.81
N ILE A 48 -13.40 11.65 -6.71
CA ILE A 48 -12.02 11.24 -6.41
C ILE A 48 -11.44 12.01 -5.21
N SER A 49 -11.81 13.27 -5.02
CA SER A 49 -11.35 14.09 -3.90
C SER A 49 -11.91 13.59 -2.56
N GLN A 50 -13.17 13.17 -2.53
CA GLN A 50 -13.77 12.57 -1.32
C GLN A 50 -13.17 11.19 -1.05
N GLN A 51 -12.91 10.40 -2.09
CA GLN A 51 -12.22 9.11 -1.95
C GLN A 51 -10.79 9.28 -1.40
N GLN A 52 -10.02 10.24 -1.92
CA GLN A 52 -8.68 10.58 -1.45
C GLN A 52 -8.68 10.87 0.04
N GLN A 53 -9.55 11.77 0.49
CA GLN A 53 -9.65 12.12 1.91
C GLN A 53 -10.04 10.91 2.77
N ARG A 54 -11.01 10.12 2.33
CA ARG A 54 -11.45 8.93 3.05
C ARG A 54 -10.32 7.91 3.20
N VAL A 55 -9.59 7.64 2.12
CA VAL A 55 -8.52 6.63 2.10
C VAL A 55 -7.35 7.08 2.96
N VAL A 56 -6.91 8.34 2.85
CA VAL A 56 -5.82 8.88 3.70
C VAL A 56 -6.20 8.85 5.18
N ASN A 57 -7.42 9.28 5.53
CA ASN A 57 -7.88 9.23 6.92
C ASN A 57 -7.94 7.79 7.44
N SER A 58 -8.47 6.87 6.64
CA SER A 58 -8.55 5.45 7.02
C SER A 58 -7.16 4.86 7.21
N LEU A 59 -6.22 5.24 6.35
CA LEU A 59 -4.85 4.79 6.41
C LEU A 59 -4.13 5.28 7.68
N GLU A 60 -4.28 6.56 8.02
CA GLU A 60 -3.73 7.13 9.26
C GLU A 60 -4.30 6.47 10.50
N VAL A 61 -5.62 6.27 10.55
CA VAL A 61 -6.30 5.62 11.68
C VAL A 61 -5.80 4.18 11.84
N THR A 62 -5.76 3.41 10.77
CA THR A 62 -5.30 2.01 10.85
C THR A 62 -3.81 1.90 11.16
N LEU A 63 -2.98 2.86 10.72
CA LEU A 63 -1.56 2.91 11.10
C LEU A 63 -1.36 3.16 12.60
N LEU A 64 -2.17 4.06 13.19
CA LEU A 64 -2.17 4.32 14.63
C LEU A 64 -2.69 3.12 15.43
N GLU A 65 -3.71 2.45 14.91
CA GLU A 65 -4.25 1.23 15.52
C GLU A 65 -3.21 0.11 15.52
N LEU A 66 -2.49 -0.09 14.41
CA LEU A 66 -1.43 -1.09 14.31
C LEU A 66 -0.33 -0.86 15.36
N GLU A 67 0.15 0.37 15.47
CA GLU A 67 1.13 0.74 16.50
C GLU A 67 0.60 0.45 17.90
N SER A 68 -0.64 0.87 18.19
CA SER A 68 -1.25 0.67 19.50
C SER A 68 -1.41 -0.81 19.86
N VAL A 69 -1.81 -1.65 18.90
CA VAL A 69 -1.97 -3.09 19.11
C VAL A 69 -0.62 -3.77 19.33
N ILE A 70 0.42 -3.36 18.61
CA ILE A 70 1.79 -3.85 18.83
C ILE A 70 2.29 -3.47 20.23
N ASP A 71 2.21 -2.19 20.60
CA ASP A 71 2.69 -1.70 21.89
C ASP A 71 1.98 -2.39 23.06
N ARG A 72 0.66 -2.56 22.95
CA ARG A 72 -0.14 -3.31 23.92
C ARG A 72 0.29 -4.77 23.98
N SER A 73 0.46 -5.43 22.83
CA SER A 73 0.82 -6.85 22.76
C SER A 73 2.20 -7.13 23.37
N ILE A 74 3.16 -6.23 23.16
CA ILE A 74 4.49 -6.28 23.81
C ILE A 74 4.34 -6.08 25.32
N LYS A 75 3.59 -5.07 25.76
CA LYS A 75 3.39 -4.76 27.18
C LYS A 75 2.72 -5.91 27.93
N GLU A 76 1.81 -6.62 27.28
CA GLU A 76 1.12 -7.79 27.82
C GLU A 76 1.99 -9.07 27.77
N GLY A 77 3.17 -9.02 27.13
CA GLY A 77 4.06 -10.16 26.97
C GLY A 77 3.53 -11.23 26.01
N SER A 78 2.58 -10.86 25.15
CA SER A 78 1.99 -11.76 24.15
C SER A 78 2.83 -11.89 22.88
N ILE A 79 3.72 -10.92 22.64
CA ILE A 79 4.79 -10.95 21.62
C ILE A 79 6.04 -10.27 22.17
N SER A 80 7.19 -10.54 21.55
CA SER A 80 8.44 -9.79 21.74
C SER A 80 8.89 -9.07 20.45
N TYR A 81 9.89 -8.20 20.57
CA TYR A 81 10.39 -7.38 19.45
C TYR A 81 11.02 -8.20 18.31
N ASP A 82 11.64 -9.33 18.64
CA ASP A 82 12.37 -10.20 17.69
C ASP A 82 11.49 -11.34 17.15
N GLU A 83 10.21 -11.35 17.49
CA GLU A 83 9.24 -12.33 17.01
C GLU A 83 8.58 -11.89 15.70
N ASP A 84 8.11 -12.89 14.95
CA ASP A 84 7.22 -12.68 13.82
C ASP A 84 5.87 -12.13 14.32
N PHE A 85 5.44 -11.00 13.77
CA PHE A 85 4.19 -10.36 14.20
C PHE A 85 2.95 -11.24 13.97
N ASN A 86 3.01 -12.19 13.02
CA ASN A 86 1.92 -13.11 12.72
C ASN A 86 1.62 -14.09 13.86
N VAL A 87 2.53 -14.24 14.82
CA VAL A 87 2.32 -15.06 16.02
C VAL A 87 1.17 -14.50 16.87
N ASN A 88 0.91 -13.19 16.78
CA ASN A 88 -0.22 -12.55 17.45
C ASN A 88 -1.33 -12.21 16.46
N GLY A 89 -2.45 -12.91 16.61
CA GLY A 89 -3.61 -12.73 15.72
C GLY A 89 -4.18 -11.32 15.69
N ASN A 90 -4.11 -10.56 16.79
CA ASN A 90 -4.60 -9.18 16.79
C ASN A 90 -3.69 -8.28 15.95
N VAL A 91 -2.36 -8.42 16.09
CA VAL A 91 -1.40 -7.66 15.28
C VAL A 91 -1.53 -8.05 13.81
N ALA A 92 -1.63 -9.34 13.51
CA ALA A 92 -1.80 -9.85 12.15
C ALA A 92 -3.05 -9.28 11.46
N ILE A 93 -4.21 -9.31 12.15
CA ILE A 93 -5.47 -8.78 11.59
C ILE A 93 -5.37 -7.29 11.29
N VAL A 94 -4.79 -6.50 12.20
CA VAL A 94 -4.66 -5.05 11.97
C VAL A 94 -3.63 -4.76 10.88
N TYR A 95 -2.57 -5.54 10.77
CA TYR A 95 -1.61 -5.47 9.67
C TYR A 95 -2.29 -5.75 8.32
N ASP A 96 -3.06 -6.83 8.21
CA ASP A 96 -3.80 -7.18 6.99
C ASP A 96 -4.79 -6.08 6.60
N TYR A 97 -5.48 -5.50 7.59
CA TYR A 97 -6.39 -4.39 7.34
C TYR A 97 -5.66 -3.12 6.92
N PHE A 98 -4.48 -2.84 7.47
CA PHE A 98 -3.60 -1.77 7.01
C PHE A 98 -3.19 -1.98 5.55
N MET A 99 -2.80 -3.21 5.20
CA MET A 99 -2.46 -3.59 3.83
C MET A 99 -3.62 -3.40 2.86
N TYR A 100 -4.84 -3.68 3.29
CA TYR A 100 -6.05 -3.36 2.52
C TYR A 100 -6.21 -1.84 2.29
N ARG A 101 -5.92 -0.99 3.28
CA ARG A 101 -5.96 0.49 3.10
C ARG A 101 -4.89 0.99 2.12
N ILE A 102 -3.71 0.36 2.12
CA ILE A 102 -2.68 0.64 1.12
C ILE A 102 -3.14 0.30 -0.29
N TYR A 103 -3.84 -0.82 -0.44
CA TYR A 103 -4.43 -1.20 -1.71
C TYR A 103 -5.44 -0.14 -2.21
N GLU A 104 -6.32 0.35 -1.34
CA GLU A 104 -7.26 1.43 -1.71
C GLU A 104 -6.52 2.71 -2.17
N LEU A 105 -5.41 3.06 -1.51
CA LEU A 105 -4.60 4.21 -1.89
C LEU A 105 -3.96 4.04 -3.27
N MET A 106 -3.42 2.86 -3.57
CA MET A 106 -2.81 2.56 -4.87
C MET A 106 -3.81 2.73 -6.02
N ARG A 107 -5.09 2.42 -5.79
CA ARG A 107 -6.15 2.65 -6.80
C ARG A 107 -6.40 4.13 -7.04
N VAL A 108 -6.47 4.91 -5.97
CA VAL A 108 -6.63 6.36 -6.05
C VAL A 108 -5.45 6.99 -6.79
N ASP A 109 -4.21 6.60 -6.47
CA ASP A 109 -3.01 7.03 -7.21
C ASP A 109 -3.06 6.66 -8.69
N ARG A 110 -3.44 5.42 -9.03
CA ARG A 110 -3.61 5.01 -10.44
C ARG A 110 -4.62 5.90 -11.16
N LYS A 111 -5.76 6.18 -10.53
CA LYS A 111 -6.80 7.01 -11.15
C LYS A 111 -6.34 8.45 -11.36
N ILE A 112 -5.59 9.02 -10.41
CA ILE A 112 -4.97 10.34 -10.56
C ILE A 112 -3.98 10.34 -11.74
N LYS A 113 -3.14 9.32 -11.85
CA LYS A 113 -2.18 9.19 -12.98
C LYS A 113 -2.88 9.06 -14.33
N GLU A 114 -4.02 8.35 -14.40
CA GLU A 114 -4.85 8.28 -15.60
C GLU A 114 -5.42 9.67 -15.97
N GLU A 115 -5.99 10.40 -15.00
CA GLU A 115 -6.51 11.76 -15.23
C GLU A 115 -5.41 12.72 -15.67
N LEU A 116 -4.21 12.66 -15.05
CA LEU A 116 -3.04 13.45 -15.45
C LEU A 116 -2.55 13.08 -16.86
N TYR A 117 -2.61 11.81 -17.24
CA TYR A 117 -2.21 11.35 -18.59
C TYR A 117 -3.16 11.86 -19.67
N ILE A 118 -4.47 11.84 -19.40
CA ILE A 118 -5.50 12.38 -20.31
C ILE A 118 -5.26 13.88 -20.53
N GLN A 119 -5.04 14.64 -19.46
CA GLN A 119 -4.71 16.07 -19.54
C GLN A 119 -3.43 16.33 -20.34
N GLU A 120 -2.40 15.48 -20.18
CA GLU A 120 -1.17 15.59 -20.97
C GLU A 120 -1.42 15.47 -22.47
N ASN A 121 -2.30 14.55 -22.86
CA ASN A 121 -2.65 14.35 -24.27
C ASN A 121 -3.44 15.54 -24.82
N THR A 122 -4.41 16.08 -24.07
CA THR A 122 -5.14 17.30 -24.45
C THR A 122 -4.20 18.49 -24.64
N ILE A 123 -3.19 18.65 -23.77
CA ILE A 123 -2.16 19.68 -23.89
C ILE A 123 -1.35 19.49 -25.19
N LYS A 124 -0.93 18.26 -25.50
CA LYS A 124 -0.14 17.95 -26.71
C LYS A 124 -0.92 18.19 -28.00
N GLU A 125 -2.24 18.06 -27.97
CA GLU A 125 -3.12 18.36 -29.11
C GLU A 125 -3.30 19.88 -29.36
N GLY A 126 -2.72 20.73 -28.50
CA GLY A 126 -2.65 22.18 -28.72
C GLY A 126 -3.89 22.95 -28.23
N TYR A 127 -4.75 22.32 -27.44
CA TYR A 127 -5.98 22.92 -26.92
C TYR A 127 -5.78 23.77 -25.64
N ALA A 128 -4.56 23.86 -25.11
CA ALA A 128 -4.26 24.52 -23.84
C ALA A 128 -3.43 25.80 -23.99
N SER A 129 -3.71 26.80 -23.16
CA SER A 129 -2.92 28.02 -22.99
C SER A 129 -1.59 27.75 -22.28
N ILE A 130 -0.62 28.67 -22.43
CA ILE A 130 0.71 28.55 -21.79
C ILE A 130 0.60 28.45 -20.27
N ASP A 131 -0.34 29.16 -19.65
CA ASP A 131 -0.52 29.14 -18.20
C ASP A 131 -1.10 27.81 -17.72
N GLU A 132 -2.05 27.21 -18.45
CA GLU A 132 -2.57 25.85 -18.18
C GLU A 132 -1.46 24.80 -18.30
N ILE A 133 -0.62 24.90 -19.33
CA ILE A 133 0.53 24.00 -19.53
C ILE A 133 1.50 24.09 -18.35
N ARG A 134 1.84 25.31 -17.92
CA ARG A 134 2.75 25.53 -16.78
C ARG A 134 2.16 24.99 -15.48
N GLN A 135 0.88 25.24 -15.22
CA GLN A 135 0.19 24.74 -14.04
C GLN A 135 0.15 23.21 -14.00
N TYR A 136 -0.16 22.57 -15.14
CA TYR A 136 -0.16 21.12 -15.27
C TYR A 136 1.20 20.50 -14.91
N TYR A 137 2.30 20.98 -15.49
CA TYR A 137 3.62 20.39 -15.23
C TYR A 137 4.10 20.64 -13.80
N ASN A 138 3.77 21.79 -13.20
CA ASN A 138 4.04 22.05 -11.79
C ASN A 138 3.29 21.06 -10.89
N LEU A 139 1.99 20.88 -11.13
CA LEU A 139 1.16 19.93 -10.39
C LEU A 139 1.70 18.50 -10.52
N LYS A 140 1.94 18.03 -11.75
CA LYS A 140 2.43 16.68 -12.01
C LYS A 140 3.74 16.41 -11.27
N ASN A 141 4.70 17.32 -11.40
CA ASN A 141 6.00 17.18 -10.76
C ASN A 141 5.90 17.20 -9.22
N ASP A 142 5.11 18.11 -8.65
CA ASP A 142 4.93 18.18 -7.20
C ASP A 142 4.23 16.92 -6.65
N TYR A 143 3.21 16.43 -7.37
CA TYR A 143 2.50 15.21 -7.01
C TYR A 143 3.43 14.00 -7.03
N GLU A 144 4.13 13.75 -8.15
CA GLU A 144 5.04 12.62 -8.32
C GLU A 144 6.19 12.66 -7.29
N LYS A 145 6.78 13.84 -7.08
CA LYS A 145 7.89 14.02 -6.13
C LYS A 145 7.48 13.73 -4.69
N LYS A 146 6.27 14.12 -4.27
CA LYS A 146 5.81 13.97 -2.89
C LYS A 146 5.22 12.59 -2.60
N ILE A 147 4.70 11.90 -3.61
CA ILE A 147 4.11 10.58 -3.43
C ILE A 147 5.14 9.44 -3.51
N THR A 148 6.24 9.65 -4.24
CA THR A 148 7.30 8.64 -4.42
C THR A 148 7.95 8.19 -3.10
N PRO A 149 8.33 9.10 -2.16
CA PRO A 149 8.89 8.69 -0.87
C PRO A 149 7.91 7.83 -0.07
N PHE A 150 6.62 8.16 -0.09
CA PHE A 150 5.58 7.39 0.61
C PHE A 150 5.49 5.96 0.08
N PHE A 151 5.36 5.79 -1.24
CA PHE A 151 5.31 4.46 -1.86
C PHE A 151 6.61 3.67 -1.69
N SER A 152 7.76 4.35 -1.65
CA SER A 152 9.05 3.70 -1.35
C SER A 152 9.10 3.15 0.08
N SER A 153 8.57 3.89 1.06
CA SER A 153 8.44 3.41 2.44
C SER A 153 7.45 2.25 2.56
N LEU A 154 6.36 2.27 1.78
CA LEU A 154 5.41 1.17 1.76
C LEU A 154 6.01 -0.13 1.23
N ASP A 155 6.82 -0.07 0.18
CA ASP A 155 7.42 -1.29 -0.37
C ASP A 155 8.39 -1.97 0.61
N LYS A 156 8.98 -1.21 1.53
CA LYS A 156 9.72 -1.77 2.67
C LYS A 156 8.77 -2.36 3.70
N PHE A 157 7.73 -1.62 4.07
CA PHE A 157 6.71 -2.06 5.02
C PHE A 157 6.04 -3.39 4.60
N LYS A 158 5.84 -3.65 3.31
CA LYS A 158 5.26 -4.92 2.80
C LYS A 158 6.13 -6.15 3.05
N ARG A 159 7.42 -5.97 3.37
CA ARG A 159 8.42 -7.04 3.47
C ARG A 159 8.86 -7.32 4.90
N VAL A 160 8.37 -6.53 5.86
CA VAL A 160 8.69 -6.70 7.28
C VAL A 160 8.04 -7.97 7.80
N VAL A 161 8.74 -8.63 8.72
CA VAL A 161 8.27 -9.86 9.39
C VAL A 161 8.40 -9.72 10.90
N LEU A 162 9.44 -9.03 11.38
CA LEU A 162 9.68 -8.86 12.80
C LEU A 162 8.90 -7.65 13.35
N VAL A 163 8.48 -7.77 14.61
CA VAL A 163 7.76 -6.69 15.33
C VAL A 163 8.57 -5.39 15.36
N ASN A 164 9.87 -5.47 15.63
CA ASN A 164 10.76 -4.30 15.64
C ASN A 164 10.82 -3.61 14.25
N ASP A 165 10.87 -4.40 13.19
CA ASP A 165 10.89 -3.88 11.82
C ASP A 165 9.58 -3.16 11.48
N ILE A 166 8.43 -3.72 11.91
CA ILE A 166 7.14 -3.05 11.76
C ILE A 166 7.14 -1.72 12.49
N GLN A 167 7.55 -1.66 13.76
CA GLN A 167 7.53 -0.40 14.52
C GLN A 167 8.42 0.66 13.87
N SER A 168 9.59 0.27 13.36
CA SER A 168 10.48 1.14 12.59
C SER A 168 9.78 1.68 11.33
N GLU A 169 9.15 0.81 10.54
CA GLU A 169 8.47 1.24 9.31
C GLU A 169 7.16 2.01 9.57
N ILE A 170 6.45 1.76 10.67
CA ILE A 170 5.32 2.60 11.12
C ILE A 170 5.79 4.05 11.30
N LYS A 171 6.94 4.26 11.94
CA LYS A 171 7.50 5.59 12.16
C LYS A 171 7.83 6.28 10.83
N ASN A 172 8.38 5.55 9.86
CA ASN A 172 8.66 6.06 8.51
C ASN A 172 7.38 6.40 7.73
N LEU A 173 6.33 5.59 7.87
CA LEU A 173 5.05 5.85 7.22
C LEU A 173 4.34 7.05 7.85
N LYS A 174 4.37 7.19 9.17
CA LYS A 174 3.83 8.37 9.85
C LYS A 174 4.51 9.67 9.44
N SER A 175 5.83 9.66 9.24
CA SER A 175 6.54 10.88 8.81
C SER A 175 6.23 11.26 7.36
N SER A 176 5.89 10.29 6.50
CA SER A 176 5.60 10.51 5.08
C SER A 176 4.10 10.67 4.76
N ILE A 177 3.18 10.29 5.65
CA ILE A 177 1.73 10.40 5.41
C ILE A 177 1.26 11.86 5.28
N GLY A 178 1.97 12.80 5.92
CA GLY A 178 1.71 14.23 5.77
C GLY A 178 2.03 14.75 4.35
N GLU A 179 3.10 14.24 3.74
CA GLU A 179 3.46 14.58 2.36
C GLU A 179 2.47 13.98 1.36
N LEU A 180 2.03 12.74 1.60
CA LEU A 180 0.95 12.10 0.84
C LEU A 180 -0.33 12.94 0.91
N ARG A 181 -0.77 13.31 2.11
CA ARG A 181 -1.97 14.13 2.34
C ARG A 181 -1.87 15.46 1.61
N TYR A 182 -0.71 16.11 1.67
CA TYR A 182 -0.46 17.34 0.94
C TYR A 182 -0.59 17.14 -0.58
N ALA A 183 0.05 16.10 -1.14
CA ALA A 183 0.05 15.83 -2.57
C ALA A 183 -1.38 15.59 -3.11
N LEU A 184 -2.19 14.82 -2.39
CA LEU A 184 -3.57 14.52 -2.77
C LEU A 184 -4.47 15.77 -2.65
N ASN A 185 -4.28 16.60 -1.62
CA ASN A 185 -5.00 17.86 -1.47
C ASN A 185 -4.66 18.88 -2.57
N LEU A 186 -3.38 18.93 -2.98
CA LEU A 186 -2.94 19.78 -4.08
C LEU A 186 -3.64 19.36 -5.37
N TYR A 187 -3.62 18.06 -5.69
CA TYR A 187 -4.33 17.52 -6.84
C TYR A 187 -5.82 17.86 -6.84
N SER A 188 -6.50 17.62 -5.71
CA SER A 188 -7.92 17.93 -5.55
C SER A 188 -8.23 19.42 -5.77
N SER A 189 -7.39 20.31 -5.27
CA SER A 189 -7.57 21.76 -5.44
C SER A 189 -7.50 22.18 -6.91
N TYR A 190 -6.54 21.62 -7.66
CA TYR A 190 -6.41 21.89 -9.10
C TYR A 190 -7.56 21.33 -9.91
N ARG A 191 -8.03 20.12 -9.59
CA ARG A 191 -9.20 19.51 -10.24
C ARG A 191 -10.45 20.37 -10.09
N ILE A 192 -10.66 20.96 -8.91
CA ILE A 192 -11.79 21.88 -8.67
C ILE A 192 -11.62 23.16 -9.50
N ALA A 193 -10.42 23.75 -9.53
CA ALA A 193 -10.15 24.96 -10.31
C ALA A 193 -10.39 24.77 -11.82
N GLY A 194 -10.01 23.61 -12.37
CA GLY A 194 -10.25 23.25 -13.78
C GLY A 194 -11.70 22.87 -14.12
N LEU A 195 -12.54 22.54 -13.14
CA LEU A 195 -13.99 22.35 -13.33
C LEU A 195 -14.80 23.65 -13.26
N THR A 196 -14.18 24.74 -12.80
CA THR A 196 -14.80 26.06 -12.65
C THR A 196 -14.46 27.05 -13.76
N GLN A 197 -13.74 26.60 -14.80
CA GLN A 197 -13.48 27.34 -16.04
C GLN A 197 -14.38 26.81 -17.15
#